data_AF-A0A9E5S6L2-F1
#
_entry.id   AF-A0A9E5S6L2-F1
#
_cell.length_a   1.000
_cell.length_b   1.000
_cell.length_c   1.000
_cell.angle_alpha   90.00
_cell.angle_beta   90.00
_cell.angle_gamma   90.00
#
_symmetry.space_group_name_H-M   'P 1'
#
loop_
_entity.id
_entity.type
_entity.pdbx_description
1 polymer ?
#
loop_
_entity_poly.entity_id
_entity_poly.type
_entity_poly.pdbx_seq_one_letter_code
_entity_poly.pdbx_strand_id
1 'polypeptide(L)' 'SDFDGTDNLISGIRDVTIYPEIIAELEKRNYKESTIRKICWGNCLRILQQIL' A
#
# COMPACT_ATOMS: atom_id res chain seq x y z
N SER A 1 -4.67 -6.25 -0.17
CA SER A 1 -3.94 -7.36 -0.81
C SER A 1 -4.51 -8.71 -0.44
N ASP A 2 -5.26 -8.82 0.66
CA ASP A 2 -5.91 -10.07 1.06
C ASP A 2 -4.94 -11.26 1.15
N PHE A 3 -3.69 -10.96 1.54
CA PHE A 3 -2.68 -11.97 1.82
C PHE A 3 -3.21 -12.89 2.93
N ASP A 4 -2.97 -14.19 2.80
CA ASP A 4 -3.49 -15.25 3.67
C ASP A 4 -5.03 -15.36 3.72
N GLY A 5 -5.76 -14.52 2.99
CA GLY A 5 -7.21 -14.56 2.82
C GLY A 5 -7.66 -15.17 1.49
N THR A 6 -6.73 -15.34 0.53
CA THR A 6 -7.02 -15.93 -0.79
C THR A 6 -5.80 -16.61 -1.40
N ASP A 7 -6.04 -17.67 -2.18
CA ASP A 7 -5.02 -18.33 -3.01
C ASP A 7 -4.81 -17.61 -4.36
N ASN A 8 -5.71 -16.70 -4.73
CA ASN A 8 -5.69 -16.01 -6.02
C ASN A 8 -4.84 -14.73 -5.96
N LEU A 9 -3.54 -14.89 -5.78
CA LEU A 9 -2.60 -13.77 -5.82
C LEU A 9 -2.12 -13.48 -7.24
N ILE A 10 -1.78 -12.21 -7.51
CA ILE A 10 -1.23 -11.77 -8.79
C ILE A 10 0.15 -12.42 -8.99
N SER A 11 0.43 -12.93 -10.19
CA SER A 11 1.74 -13.52 -10.51
C SER A 11 2.88 -12.55 -10.19
N GLY A 12 3.87 -13.02 -9.44
CA GLY A 12 5.00 -12.21 -8.96
C GLY A 12 4.77 -11.51 -7.61
N ILE A 13 3.57 -11.60 -7.05
CA ILE A 13 3.21 -11.02 -5.74
C ILE A 13 2.78 -12.16 -4.82
N ARG A 14 3.70 -12.66 -3.99
CA ARG A 14 3.45 -13.86 -3.18
C ARG A 14 3.04 -13.56 -1.74
N ASP A 15 3.55 -12.48 -1.18
CA ASP A 15 3.36 -12.17 0.23
C ASP A 15 3.61 -10.67 0.50
N VAL A 16 3.58 -10.30 1.77
CA VAL A 16 3.72 -8.95 2.28
C VAL A 16 5.09 -8.31 1.99
N THR A 17 6.13 -9.07 1.64
CA THR A 17 7.46 -8.49 1.37
C THR A 17 7.49 -7.62 0.11
N ILE A 18 6.43 -7.63 -0.70
CA ILE A 18 6.33 -6.84 -1.94
C ILE A 18 6.14 -5.33 -1.70
N TYR A 19 5.71 -4.91 -0.50
CA TYR A 19 5.33 -3.51 -0.28
C TYR A 19 6.44 -2.48 -0.58
N PRO A 20 7.72 -2.72 -0.27
CA PRO A 20 8.81 -1.82 -0.67
C PRO A 20 8.94 -1.66 -2.19
N GLU A 21 8.72 -2.72 -2.97
CA GLU A 21 8.77 -2.66 -4.44
C GLU A 21 7.63 -1.82 -5.01
N ILE A 22 6.42 -1.95 -4.43
CA ILE A 22 5.26 -1.12 -4.79
C ILE A 22 5.55 0.36 -4.52
N ILE A 23 6.16 0.68 -3.37
CA ILE A 23 6.54 2.06 -3.03
C ILE A 23 7.57 2.60 -4.01
N ALA A 24 8.63 1.84 -4.31
CA ALA A 24 9.64 2.23 -5.28
C ALA A 24 9.06 2.46 -6.68
N GLU A 25 8.06 1.68 -7.08
CA GLU A 25 7.34 1.86 -8.35
C GLU A 25 6.50 3.15 -8.37
N LEU A 26 5.87 3.53 -7.25
CA LEU A 26 5.19 4.83 -7.13
C LEU A 26 6.19 6.00 -7.23
N GLU A 27 7.36 5.87 -6.61
CA GLU A 27 8.43 6.87 -6.70
C GLU A 27 8.93 7.02 -8.15
N LYS A 28 9.18 5.91 -8.86
CA LYS A 28 9.55 5.92 -10.29
C LYS A 28 8.52 6.60 -11.17
N ARG A 29 7.23 6.51 -10.80
CA ARG A 29 6.13 7.21 -11.46
C ARG A 29 5.97 8.66 -11.03
N ASN A 30 6.93 9.21 -10.28
CA ASN A 30 6.99 10.60 -9.86
C ASN A 30 5.83 11.01 -8.93
N TYR A 31 5.29 10.07 -8.14
CA TYR A 31 4.37 10.41 -7.08
C TYR A 31 5.11 11.23 -6.01
N LYS A 32 4.48 12.32 -5.56
CA LYS A 32 5.02 13.11 -4.45
C LYS A 32 5.10 12.25 -3.19
N GLU A 33 6.17 12.41 -2.43
CA GLU A 33 6.37 11.72 -1.14
C GLU A 33 5.16 11.92 -0.19
N SER A 34 4.58 13.13 -0.18
CA SER A 34 3.39 13.45 0.61
C SER A 34 2.15 12.65 0.17
N THR A 35 2.04 12.31 -1.11
CA THR A 35 0.98 11.43 -1.64
C THR A 35 1.25 9.98 -1.26
N ILE A 36 2.50 9.51 -1.37
CA ILE A 36 2.88 8.15 -0.98
C ILE A 36 2.57 7.92 0.50
N ARG A 37 2.92 8.86 1.40
CA ARG A 37 2.57 8.78 2.83
C ARG A 37 1.06 8.67 3.07
N LYS A 38 0.25 9.41 2.30
CA LYS A 38 -1.22 9.32 2.36
C LYS A 38 -1.73 7.94 1.95
N ILE A 39 -1.15 7.34 0.90
CA ILE A 39 -1.49 6.00 0.42
C ILE A 39 -1.13 4.94 1.47
N CYS A 40 0.07 5.00 2.04
CA CYS A 40 0.55 4.00 2.99
C CYS A 40 -0.24 3.98 4.31
N TRP A 41 -0.63 5.14 4.84
CA TRP A 41 -1.30 5.20 6.14
C TRP A 41 -2.13 6.46 6.36
N GLY A 42 -1.74 7.62 5.81
CA GLY A 42 -2.33 8.92 6.17
C GLY A 42 -3.83 9.01 5.90
N ASN A 43 -4.30 8.42 4.79
CA ASN A 43 -5.73 8.39 4.48
C ASN A 43 -6.52 7.48 5.42
N CYS A 44 -5.95 6.32 5.79
CA CYS A 44 -6.59 5.39 6.72
C CYS A 44 -6.68 5.99 8.13
N LEU A 45 -5.59 6.56 8.65
CA LEU A 45 -5.58 7.20 9.97
C LEU A 45 -6.57 8.36 10.07
N ARG A 46 -6.67 9.20 9.03
CA ARG A 46 -7.64 10.30 8.98
C ARG A 46 -9.08 9.82 9.18
N ILE A 47 -9.44 8.67 8.59
CA ILE A 47 -10.80 8.11 8.73
C ILE A 47 -10.97 7.45 10.10
N LEU A 48 -9.98 6.71 10.58
CA LEU A 48 -10.04 6.09 11.91
C LEU A 48 -10.25 7.15 13.01
N GLN A 49 -9.59 8.31 12.90
CA GLN A 49 -9.77 9.45 13.82
C GLN A 49 -11.15 10.12 13.75
N GLN A 50 -11.95 9.85 12.71
CA GLN A 50 -13.33 10.38 12.62
C GLN A 50 -14.36 9.43 13.25
N ILE A 51 -13.98 8.17 13.46
CA ILE A 51 -14.88 7.11 13.92
C ILE A 51 -14.62 6.77 15.40
N LEU A 52 -13.36 6.86 15.82
CA LEU A 52 -12.91 6.70 17.21
C LEU A 52 -13.07 8.01 17.99
#